data_AF-A0A9D8LRM8-F1
#
_entry.id   AF-A0A9D8LRM8-F1
#
_cell.length_a   1.000
_cell.length_b   1.000
_cell.length_c   1.000
_cell.angle_alpha   90.00
_cell.angle_beta   90.00
_cell.angle_gamma   90.00
#
_symmetry.space_group_name_H-M   'P 1'
#
loop_
_entity.id
_entity.type
_entity.pdbx_description
1 polymer ?
#
loop_
_entity_poly.entity_id
_entity_poly.type
_entity_poly.pdbx_seq_one_letter_code
_entity_poly.pdbx_strand_id
1 'polypeptide(L)'
;MTRNAVNNLLPSETYTLEIVESEYVPTCDGLGMVLKCKAQVVGGPYEGRPYWLNYCLEHQSDERMEAGQRAFAGLRRATGVLSPNFSTDLHWKPFDVQIWTCVNKKTGQPQNVVRQYLFEHKKPERRARNVRKRNERVARVKALLEMAGVPA
;
A
#
# COMPACT_ATOMS: atom_id res chain seq x y z
N MET A 1 1.91 -5.76 -36.06
CA MET A 1 1.54 -6.52 -34.83
C MET A 1 2.11 -5.76 -33.64
N THR A 2 1.24 -5.06 -32.90
CA THR A 2 1.56 -3.96 -31.98
C THR A 2 2.33 -4.42 -30.73
N ARG A 3 3.62 -4.05 -30.64
CA ARG A 3 4.53 -4.19 -29.48
C ARG A 3 4.18 -3.25 -28.30
N ASN A 4 2.90 -2.98 -28.04
CA ASN A 4 2.49 -1.99 -27.01
C ASN A 4 1.98 -2.60 -25.70
N ALA A 5 1.79 -3.93 -25.61
CA ALA A 5 1.33 -4.55 -24.37
C ALA A 5 2.45 -4.75 -23.33
N VAL A 6 3.69 -4.98 -23.77
CA VAL A 6 4.82 -5.32 -22.89
C VAL A 6 5.33 -4.10 -22.11
N ASN A 7 5.20 -2.89 -22.68
CA ASN A 7 5.74 -1.69 -22.07
C ASN A 7 4.95 -1.21 -20.84
N ASN A 8 3.74 -1.76 -20.61
CA ASN A 8 2.91 -1.35 -19.48
C ASN A 8 3.00 -2.25 -18.23
N LEU A 9 3.86 -3.27 -18.24
CA LEU A 9 4.08 -4.12 -17.08
C LEU A 9 5.25 -3.60 -16.24
N LEU A 10 5.11 -3.70 -14.92
CA LEU A 10 6.22 -3.53 -14.00
C LEU A 10 7.11 -4.79 -14.07
N PRO A 11 8.44 -4.63 -14.05
CA PRO A 11 9.36 -5.73 -13.82
C PRO A 11 9.00 -6.54 -12.57
N SER A 12 9.49 -7.78 -12.50
CA SER A 12 9.24 -8.64 -11.35
C SER A 12 10.17 -8.28 -10.19
N GLU A 13 9.82 -7.23 -9.46
CA GLU A 13 10.60 -6.68 -8.34
C GLU A 13 9.70 -6.32 -7.15
N THR A 14 10.32 -5.76 -6.11
CA THR A 14 9.62 -5.18 -4.97
C THR A 14 9.34 -3.70 -5.24
N TYR A 15 8.11 -3.28 -4.97
CA TYR A 15 7.67 -1.90 -5.12
C TYR A 15 7.00 -1.43 -3.84
N THR A 16 7.22 -0.16 -3.49
CA THR A 16 6.37 0.55 -2.54
C THR A 16 5.20 1.14 -3.29
N LEU A 17 3.99 0.82 -2.87
CA LEU A 17 2.75 1.36 -3.43
C LEU A 17 2.02 2.19 -2.37
N GLU A 18 1.16 3.08 -2.85
CA GLU A 18 0.27 3.89 -2.02
C GLU A 18 -1.11 3.98 -2.68
N ILE A 19 -2.18 3.69 -1.93
CA ILE A 19 -3.55 3.79 -2.44
C ILE A 19 -3.95 5.27 -2.51
N VAL A 20 -4.41 5.69 -3.69
CA VAL A 20 -4.81 7.06 -4.01
C VAL A 20 -6.34 7.18 -4.07
N GLU A 21 -7.00 6.16 -4.60
CA GLU A 21 -8.46 6.12 -4.74
C GLU A 21 -8.96 4.71 -4.37
N SER A 22 -10.16 4.63 -3.79
CA SER A 22 -10.84 3.35 -3.57
C SER A 22 -12.35 3.48 -3.76
N GLU A 23 -12.96 2.39 -4.22
CA GLU A 23 -14.39 2.31 -4.54
C GLU A 23 -14.91 0.94 -4.13
N TYR A 24 -16.08 0.88 -3.48
CA TYR A 24 -16.73 -0.37 -3.10
C TYR A 24 -17.94 -0.61 -3.99
N VAL A 25 -17.81 -1.55 -4.93
CA VAL A 25 -18.78 -1.76 -6.01
C VAL A 25 -19.31 -3.19 -6.03
N PRO A 26 -20.52 -3.41 -6.56
CA PRO A 26 -21.02 -4.75 -6.80
C PRO A 26 -20.11 -5.56 -7.73
N THR A 27 -20.06 -6.88 -7.53
CA THR A 27 -19.47 -7.84 -8.48
C THR A 27 -20.26 -7.82 -9.81
N CYS A 28 -19.68 -8.38 -10.87
CA CYS A 28 -20.33 -8.39 -12.19
C CYS A 28 -21.66 -9.16 -12.23
N ASP A 29 -21.85 -10.12 -11.34
CA ASP A 29 -23.09 -10.86 -11.15
C ASP A 29 -24.06 -10.17 -10.16
N GLY A 30 -23.63 -9.11 -9.49
CA GLY A 30 -24.43 -8.34 -8.52
C GLY A 30 -24.66 -9.05 -7.17
N LEU A 31 -24.01 -10.18 -6.94
CA LEU A 31 -24.24 -11.05 -5.77
C LEU A 31 -23.10 -10.99 -4.74
N GLY A 32 -22.37 -9.88 -4.74
CA GLY A 32 -21.21 -9.64 -3.90
C GLY A 32 -20.64 -8.26 -4.11
N MET A 33 -19.53 -7.99 -3.42
CA MET A 33 -18.91 -6.67 -3.37
C MET A 33 -17.39 -6.77 -3.54
N VAL A 34 -16.85 -5.84 -4.31
CA VAL A 34 -15.43 -5.71 -4.63
C VAL A 34 -14.94 -4.34 -4.18
N LEU A 35 -13.89 -4.33 -3.36
CA LEU A 35 -13.11 -3.15 -3.11
C LEU A 35 -12.08 -2.97 -4.22
N LYS A 36 -12.32 -1.99 -5.10
CA LYS A 36 -11.37 -1.56 -6.13
C LYS A 36 -10.49 -0.47 -5.54
N CYS A 37 -9.19 -0.61 -5.70
CA CYS A 37 -8.19 0.36 -5.27
C CYS A 37 -7.31 0.74 -6.45
N LYS A 38 -7.11 2.04 -6.65
CA LYS A 38 -6.07 2.57 -7.51
C LYS A 38 -4.92 3.00 -6.61
N ALA A 39 -3.80 2.32 -6.77
CA ALA A 39 -2.54 2.67 -6.14
C ALA A 39 -1.59 3.33 -7.14
N GLN A 40 -0.53 3.93 -6.62
CA GLN A 40 0.60 4.41 -7.41
C GLN A 40 1.91 3.92 -6.82
N VAL A 41 2.91 3.70 -7.66
CA VAL A 41 4.28 3.41 -7.21
C VAL A 41 4.87 4.66 -6.57
N VAL A 42 5.51 4.48 -5.42
CA VAL A 42 6.18 5.55 -4.68
C VAL A 42 7.70 5.35 -4.75
N GLY A 43 8.39 6.35 -5.30
CA GLY A 43 9.84 6.34 -5.47
C GLY A 43 10.36 5.41 -6.57
N GLY A 44 11.66 5.50 -6.80
CA GLY A 44 12.36 4.70 -7.81
C GLY A 44 12.03 5.11 -9.27
N PRO A 45 12.47 4.31 -10.26
CA PRO A 45 12.33 4.64 -11.68
C PRO A 45 10.90 4.65 -12.22
N TYR A 46 9.95 4.06 -11.47
CA TYR A 46 8.56 3.89 -11.88
C TYR A 46 7.59 4.72 -11.04
N GLU A 47 8.09 5.72 -10.31
CA GLU A 47 7.29 6.59 -9.45
C GLU A 47 6.09 7.21 -10.20
N GLY A 48 4.95 7.29 -9.52
CA GLY A 48 3.70 7.81 -10.06
C GLY A 48 2.96 6.86 -11.01
N ARG A 49 3.54 5.70 -11.34
CA ARG A 49 2.86 4.71 -12.19
C ARG A 49 1.63 4.13 -11.48
N PRO A 50 0.44 4.17 -12.09
CA PRO A 50 -0.75 3.59 -11.48
C PRO A 50 -0.69 2.06 -11.46
N TYR A 51 -1.22 1.48 -10.39
CA TYR A 51 -1.38 0.04 -10.20
C TYR A 51 -2.76 -0.24 -9.60
N TRP A 52 -3.52 -1.15 -10.22
CA TRP A 52 -4.88 -1.47 -9.79
C TRP A 52 -4.91 -2.74 -8.95
N LEU A 53 -5.60 -2.66 -7.81
CA LEU A 53 -5.78 -3.75 -6.86
C LEU A 53 -7.28 -3.95 -6.65
N ASN A 54 -7.75 -5.19 -6.78
CA ASN A 54 -9.16 -5.52 -6.60
C ASN A 54 -9.29 -6.62 -5.55
N TYR A 55 -10.11 -6.39 -4.54
CA TYR A 55 -10.35 -7.33 -3.46
C TYR A 55 -11.82 -7.72 -3.44
N CYS A 56 -12.14 -8.97 -3.77
CA CYS A 56 -13.49 -9.51 -3.68
C CYS A 56 -13.80 -9.83 -2.22
N LEU A 57 -14.46 -8.92 -1.50
CA LEU A 57 -14.69 -9.07 -0.06
C LEU A 57 -15.95 -9.88 0.24
N GLU A 58 -16.92 -9.84 -0.67
CA GLU A 58 -18.16 -10.59 -0.59
C GLU A 58 -18.40 -11.27 -1.95
N HIS A 59 -18.73 -12.57 -1.94
CA HIS A 59 -19.01 -13.34 -3.14
C HIS A 59 -19.75 -14.64 -2.77
N GLN A 60 -20.62 -15.15 -3.65
CA GLN A 60 -21.34 -16.42 -3.39
C GLN A 60 -20.43 -17.66 -3.39
N SER A 61 -19.47 -17.73 -4.30
CA SER A 61 -18.40 -18.73 -4.29
C SER A 61 -17.41 -18.47 -3.16
N ASP A 62 -17.35 -19.40 -2.21
CA ASP A 62 -16.43 -19.39 -1.07
C ASP A 62 -14.97 -19.26 -1.49
N GLU A 63 -14.56 -19.94 -2.57
CA GLU A 63 -13.18 -19.89 -3.09
C GLU A 63 -12.76 -18.45 -3.45
N ARG A 64 -13.64 -17.70 -4.12
CA ARG A 64 -13.35 -16.31 -4.52
C ARG A 64 -13.37 -15.37 -3.33
N MET A 65 -14.32 -15.57 -2.42
CA MET A 65 -14.40 -14.80 -1.17
C MET A 65 -13.15 -15.01 -0.33
N GLU A 66 -12.72 -16.25 -0.12
CA GLU A 66 -11.51 -16.57 0.64
C GLU A 66 -10.26 -15.95 0.00
N ALA A 67 -10.10 -16.08 -1.32
CA ALA A 67 -8.98 -15.50 -2.04
C ALA A 67 -8.93 -13.96 -1.89
N GLY A 68 -10.07 -13.29 -2.04
CA GLY A 68 -10.17 -11.85 -1.89
C GLY A 68 -9.94 -11.37 -0.46
N GLN A 69 -10.52 -12.05 0.53
CA GLN A 69 -10.31 -11.78 1.96
C GLN A 69 -8.85 -12.00 2.38
N ARG A 70 -8.20 -13.06 1.86
CA ARG A 70 -6.78 -13.34 2.09
C ARG A 70 -5.89 -12.23 1.52
N ALA A 71 -6.15 -11.82 0.28
CA ALA A 71 -5.42 -10.72 -0.35
C ALA A 71 -5.60 -9.40 0.42
N PHE A 72 -6.82 -9.10 0.84
CA PHE A 72 -7.13 -7.91 1.65
C PHE A 72 -6.48 -7.96 3.04
N ALA A 73 -6.40 -9.14 3.65
CA ALA A 73 -5.67 -9.34 4.90
C ALA A 73 -4.16 -9.11 4.73
N GLY A 74 -3.59 -9.40 3.56
CA GLY A 74 -2.21 -9.05 3.21
C GLY A 74 -2.00 -7.53 3.17
N LEU A 75 -2.89 -6.81 2.47
CA LEU A 75 -2.85 -5.34 2.40
C LEU A 75 -2.95 -4.68 3.78
N ARG A 76 -3.92 -5.11 4.60
CA ARG A 76 -4.12 -4.58 5.97
C ARG A 76 -2.87 -4.72 6.84
N ARG A 77 -2.17 -5.86 6.72
CA ARG A 77 -0.90 -6.08 7.43
C ARG A 77 0.23 -5.21 6.89
N ALA A 78 0.38 -5.11 5.57
CA ALA A 78 1.44 -4.33 4.94
C ALA A 78 1.28 -2.81 5.16
N THR A 79 0.05 -2.31 5.20
CA THR A 79 -0.26 -0.90 5.52
C THR A 79 -0.22 -0.60 7.03
N GLY A 80 -0.21 -1.63 7.88
CA GLY A 80 -0.33 -1.50 9.34
C GLY A 80 -1.73 -1.14 9.85
N VAL A 81 -2.75 -1.13 8.98
CA VAL A 81 -4.16 -0.86 9.34
C VAL A 81 -4.92 -2.17 9.39
N LEU A 82 -4.96 -2.78 10.58
CA LEU A 82 -5.55 -4.11 10.76
C LEU A 82 -7.09 -4.12 10.66
N SER A 83 -7.73 -3.03 11.06
CA SER A 83 -9.19 -2.90 11.13
C SER A 83 -9.62 -1.54 10.59
N PRO A 84 -9.56 -1.31 9.26
CA PRO A 84 -10.08 -0.09 8.66
C PRO A 84 -11.60 -0.05 8.81
N ASN A 85 -12.16 1.10 9.18
CA ASN A 85 -13.61 1.31 9.19
C ASN A 85 -14.09 1.75 7.80
N PHE A 86 -13.27 2.57 7.13
CA PHE A 86 -13.52 3.06 5.79
C PHE A 86 -12.37 2.71 4.86
N SER A 87 -12.66 2.54 3.57
CA SER A 87 -11.62 2.27 2.56
C SER A 87 -10.61 3.43 2.43
N THR A 88 -11.03 4.64 2.79
CA THR A 88 -10.17 5.84 2.87
C THR A 88 -9.10 5.75 3.96
N ASP A 89 -9.31 4.91 4.99
CA ASP A 89 -8.31 4.69 6.04
C ASP A 89 -7.04 4.03 5.48
N LEU A 90 -7.10 3.42 4.30
CA LEU A 90 -5.97 2.81 3.60
C LEU A 90 -5.26 3.78 2.65
N HIS A 91 -5.85 4.95 2.39
CA HIS A 91 -5.27 5.94 1.48
C HIS A 91 -3.99 6.53 2.06
N TRP A 92 -3.07 6.87 1.17
CA TRP A 92 -1.83 7.55 1.51
C TRP A 92 -0.95 6.83 2.55
N LYS A 93 -1.11 5.50 2.63
CA LYS A 93 -0.29 4.62 3.46
C LYS A 93 0.62 3.82 2.56
N PRO A 94 1.94 4.05 2.59
CA PRO A 94 2.87 3.26 1.81
C PRO A 94 2.91 1.83 2.32
N PHE A 95 2.91 0.88 1.39
CA PHE A 95 3.06 -0.55 1.68
C PHE A 95 3.90 -1.22 0.60
N ASP A 96 4.70 -2.20 1.00
CA ASP A 96 5.62 -2.89 0.11
C ASP A 96 4.97 -4.16 -0.45
N VAL A 97 5.15 -4.39 -1.76
CA VAL A 97 4.64 -5.57 -2.47
C VAL A 97 5.71 -6.14 -3.39
N GLN A 98 5.75 -7.46 -3.51
CA GLN A 98 6.46 -8.14 -4.58
C GLN A 98 5.50 -8.33 -5.76
N ILE A 99 5.83 -7.72 -6.89
CA ILE A 99 5.09 -7.86 -8.15
C ILE A 99 5.79 -8.90 -9.01
N TRP A 100 5.02 -9.74 -9.70
CA TRP A 100 5.56 -10.66 -10.72
C TRP A 100 4.68 -10.56 -11.97
N THR A 101 5.32 -10.50 -13.14
CA THR A 101 4.69 -10.82 -14.44
C THR A 101 4.43 -12.33 -14.65
N CYS A 102 3.17 -12.76 -14.64
CA CYS A 102 2.77 -14.12 -15.00
C CYS A 102 1.98 -14.15 -16.31
N VAL A 103 1.96 -15.30 -17.00
CA VAL A 103 1.08 -15.50 -18.16
C VAL A 103 -0.29 -15.92 -17.68
N ASN A 104 -1.33 -15.17 -18.06
CA ASN A 104 -2.69 -15.53 -17.74
C ASN A 104 -3.09 -16.82 -18.48
N LYS A 105 -3.48 -17.86 -17.74
CA LYS A 105 -3.82 -19.17 -18.31
C LYS A 105 -5.01 -19.13 -19.29
N LYS A 106 -5.91 -18.16 -19.15
CA LYS A 106 -7.10 -18.02 -20.00
C LYS A 106 -6.84 -17.21 -21.25
N THR A 107 -6.13 -16.09 -21.11
CA THR A 107 -5.92 -15.15 -22.24
C THR A 107 -4.57 -15.33 -22.95
N GLY A 108 -3.62 -16.05 -22.34
CA GLY A 108 -2.26 -16.23 -22.86
C GLY A 108 -1.39 -14.96 -22.81
N GLN A 109 -1.91 -13.85 -22.27
CA GLN A 109 -1.21 -12.58 -22.21
C GLN A 109 -0.44 -12.42 -20.88
N PRO A 110 0.73 -11.77 -20.89
CA PRO A 110 1.46 -11.45 -19.67
C PRO A 110 0.69 -10.39 -18.86
N GLN A 111 0.64 -10.57 -17.54
CA GLN A 111 -0.01 -9.66 -16.60
C GLN A 111 0.82 -9.53 -15.32
N ASN A 112 0.79 -8.36 -14.68
CA ASN A 112 1.33 -8.23 -13.34
C ASN A 112 0.34 -8.78 -12.31
N VAL A 113 0.87 -9.52 -11.35
CA VAL A 113 0.15 -9.98 -10.17
C VAL A 113 0.95 -9.62 -8.93
N VAL A 114 0.25 -9.27 -7.85
CA VAL A 114 0.86 -9.18 -6.53
C VAL A 114 1.13 -10.61 -6.07
N ARG A 115 2.41 -10.97 -5.97
CA ARG A 115 2.82 -12.27 -5.45
C ARG A 115 2.73 -12.31 -3.93
N GLN A 116 3.18 -11.22 -3.29
CA GLN A 116 3.26 -11.16 -1.84
C GLN A 116 3.17 -9.71 -1.35
N TYR A 117 2.41 -9.50 -0.28
CA TYR A 117 2.47 -8.28 0.51
C TYR A 117 3.60 -8.43 1.53
N LEU A 118 4.51 -7.46 1.55
CA LEU A 118 5.62 -7.41 2.48
C LEU A 118 5.19 -6.55 3.68
N PHE A 119 5.37 -7.11 4.86
CA PHE A 119 5.11 -6.41 6.12
C PHE A 119 6.40 -6.53 6.92
N GLU A 120 7.25 -5.52 6.83
CA GLU A 120 8.40 -5.42 7.71
C GLU A 120 7.90 -4.90 9.06
N HIS A 121 8.27 -5.55 10.16
CA HIS A 121 8.05 -5.02 11.52
C HIS A 121 8.96 -3.80 11.75
N LYS A 122 8.87 -2.75 10.91
CA LYS A 122 9.59 -1.51 11.14
C LYS A 122 8.97 -0.81 12.33
N LYS A 123 9.69 -0.84 13.47
CA LYS A 123 9.53 0.15 14.54
C LYS A 123 9.48 1.53 13.88
N PRO A 124 8.48 2.39 14.15
CA PRO A 124 8.23 3.57 13.34
C PRO A 124 9.41 4.55 13.45
N GLU A 125 10.31 4.53 12.47
CA GLU A 125 11.45 5.45 12.37
C GLU A 125 10.98 6.90 12.25
N ARG A 126 9.79 7.14 11.67
CA ARG A 126 9.12 8.45 11.67
C ARG A 126 8.80 8.95 13.08
N ARG A 127 8.38 8.06 13.99
CA ARG A 127 8.13 8.43 15.41
C ARG A 127 9.45 8.74 16.10
N ALA A 128 10.50 7.93 15.88
CA ALA A 128 11.83 8.18 16.43
C ALA A 128 12.45 9.49 15.92
N ARG A 129 12.32 9.79 14.61
CA ARG A 129 12.79 11.04 14.00
C ARG A 129 12.08 12.27 14.56
N ASN A 130 10.76 12.19 14.73
CA ASN A 130 9.97 13.31 15.27
C ASN A 130 10.23 13.54 16.77
N VAL A 131 10.38 12.46 17.56
CA VAL A 131 10.76 12.53 18.97
C VAL A 131 12.18 13.09 19.13
N ARG A 132 13.14 12.64 18.31
CA ARG A 132 14.51 13.16 18.32
C ARG A 132 14.56 14.65 17.98
N LYS A 133 13.89 15.08 16.91
CA LYS A 133 13.81 16.51 16.54
C LYS A 133 13.16 17.35 17.64
N ARG A 134 12.13 16.83 18.32
CA ARG A 134 11.51 17.49 19.48
C ARG A 134 12.48 17.61 20.65
N ASN A 135 13.19 16.54 20.98
CA ASN A 135 14.16 16.52 22.08
C ASN A 135 15.34 17.46 21.81
N GLU A 136 15.85 17.49 20.57
CA GLU A 136 16.90 18.42 20.14
C GLU A 136 16.45 19.89 20.24
N ARG A 137 15.19 20.20 19.90
CA ARG A 137 14.61 21.54 20.09
C ARG A 137 14.50 21.92 21.57
N VAL A 138 13.99 21.01 22.40
CA VAL A 138 13.87 21.24 23.85
C VAL A 138 15.24 21.46 24.50
N ALA A 139 16.24 20.66 24.12
CA ALA A 139 17.60 20.80 24.62
C ALA A 139 18.22 22.16 24.23
N ARG A 140 18.02 22.62 22.99
CA ARG A 140 18.50 23.93 22.54
C ARG A 140 17.83 25.09 23.28
N VAL A 141 16.51 25.02 23.50
CA VAL A 141 15.78 26.06 24.23
C VAL A 141 16.24 26.11 25.69
N LYS A 142 16.42 24.95 26.34
CA LYS A 142 16.93 24.87 27.71
C LYS A 142 18.34 25.45 27.85
N ALA A 143 19.24 25.12 26.92
CA ALA A 143 20.60 25.68 26.90
C ALA A 143 20.61 27.21 26.70
N LEU A 144 19.72 27.74 25.85
CA LEU A 144 19.60 29.20 25.65
C LEU A 144 19.08 29.91 26.90
N LEU A 145 18.12 29.32 27.62
CA LEU A 145 17.59 29.86 28.88
C LEU A 145 18.66 29.86 29.99
N GLU A 146 19.44 28.78 30.11
CA GLU A 146 20.56 28.67 31.06
C GLU A 146 21.66 29.70 30.77
N MET A 147 21.96 29.95 29.49
CA MET A 147 22.93 30.99 29.08
C MET A 147 22.42 32.42 29.27
N ALA A 148 21.10 32.63 29.26
CA ALA A 148 20.48 33.93 29.47
C ALA A 148 20.32 34.32 30.96
N GLY A 149 20.74 33.46 31.90
CA GLY A 149 20.67 33.73 33.34
C GLY A 149 19.22 33.82 33.88
N VAL A 150 18.25 33.23 33.18
CA VAL A 150 16.85 33.18 33.63
C VAL A 150 16.71 32.00 34.59
N PRO A 151 16.44 32.21 35.89
CA PRO A 151 16.20 31.10 36.81
C PRO A 151 14.93 30.33 36.40
N ALA A 152 14.97 29.01 36.60
CA ALA A 152 13.99 28.03 36.16
C ALA A 152 12.55 28.27 36.64
#